data_AF-A0ABC8JAY2-F1
#
_entry.id   AF-A0ABC8JAY2-F1
#
_cell.length_a   1.000
_cell.length_b   1.000
_cell.length_c   1.000
_cell.angle_alpha   90.00
_cell.angle_beta   90.00
_cell.angle_gamma   90.00
#
_symmetry.space_group_name_H-M   'P 1'
#
loop_
_entity.id
_entity.type
_entity.pdbx_description
1 polymer ?
#
loop_
_entity_poly.entity_id
_entity_poly.type
_entity_poly.pdbx_seq_one_letter_code
_entity_poly.pdbx_strand_id
1 'polypeptide(L)'
;MQGHVGGESLGKEVKDVYGLDDEVSFRNVNVPSENRPRPLHLGTATQIVACLLCKQNLLKHVRNLLNVLSLKERKIIKLRFGIDGGKQRSLYEIGEIYGLSKERVRQLESQALYRLKQNMNSHGLIAYADLLV
;
A
#
# COMPACT_ATOMS: atom_id res chain seq x y z
N MET A 1 41.06 -3.54 -42.93
CA MET A 1 40.34 -2.29 -42.62
C MET A 1 39.57 -2.50 -41.32
N GLN A 2 40.11 -2.09 -40.17
CA GLN A 2 39.37 -2.10 -38.90
C GLN A 2 39.38 -0.67 -38.35
N GLY A 3 38.20 -0.06 -38.29
CA GLY A 3 38.00 1.26 -37.70
C GLY A 3 37.98 1.14 -36.17
N HIS A 4 38.99 1.71 -35.53
CA HIS A 4 38.95 2.05 -34.10
C HIS A 4 38.09 3.32 -33.97
N VAL A 5 36.84 3.18 -33.53
CA VAL A 5 35.97 4.33 -33.22
C VAL A 5 35.94 4.55 -31.72
N GLY A 6 36.18 5.81 -31.35
CA GLY A 6 36.54 6.27 -30.00
C GLY A 6 35.51 5.94 -28.92
N GLY A 7 35.99 5.32 -27.85
CA GLY A 7 35.25 5.11 -26.60
C GLY A 7 35.45 6.22 -25.56
N GLU A 8 36.25 7.24 -25.84
CA GLU A 8 36.72 8.20 -24.81
C GLU A 8 35.79 9.39 -24.56
N SER A 9 34.80 9.67 -25.44
CA SER A 9 33.86 10.79 -25.24
C SER A 9 32.68 10.47 -24.32
N LEU A 10 32.17 9.23 -24.34
CA LEU A 10 30.96 8.86 -23.57
C LEU A 10 31.18 8.87 -22.05
N GLY A 11 32.41 8.60 -21.59
CA GLY A 11 32.72 8.56 -20.16
C GLY A 11 32.69 9.93 -19.48
N LYS A 12 32.92 11.02 -20.22
CA LYS A 12 32.95 12.39 -19.69
C LYS A 12 31.55 12.89 -19.37
N GLU A 13 30.61 12.72 -20.31
CA GLU A 13 29.22 13.14 -20.15
C GLU A 13 28.53 12.42 -18.97
N VAL A 14 28.81 11.13 -18.76
CA VAL A 14 28.28 10.38 -17.63
C VAL A 14 28.85 10.87 -16.30
N LYS A 15 30.14 11.24 -16.23
CA LYS A 15 30.74 11.79 -15.00
C LYS A 15 30.09 13.11 -14.59
N ASP A 16 29.85 13.99 -15.56
CA ASP A 16 29.21 15.30 -15.33
C ASP A 16 27.78 15.14 -14.80
N VAL A 17 27.01 14.19 -15.34
CA VAL A 17 25.61 13.94 -14.90
C VAL A 17 25.55 13.45 -13.45
N TYR A 18 26.52 12.68 -13.00
CA TYR A 18 26.53 12.10 -11.65
C TYR A 18 27.47 12.82 -10.66
N GLY A 19 28.15 13.89 -11.09
CA GLY A 19 29.04 14.70 -10.25
C GLY A 19 30.22 13.92 -9.67
N LEU A 20 30.80 12.99 -10.45
CA LEU A 20 31.92 12.16 -10.01
C LEU A 20 33.26 12.83 -10.36
N ASP A 21 34.22 12.84 -9.43
CA ASP A 21 35.55 13.40 -9.64
C ASP A 21 36.27 12.74 -10.85
N ASP A 22 37.07 13.53 -11.57
CA ASP A 22 37.72 13.13 -12.83
C ASP A 22 38.61 11.87 -12.70
N GLU A 23 39.09 11.57 -11.50
CA GLU A 23 39.93 10.40 -11.17
C GLU A 23 39.17 9.06 -11.18
N VAL A 24 37.83 9.05 -11.25
CA VAL A 24 37.07 7.79 -11.27
C VAL A 24 37.26 7.08 -12.62
N SER A 25 38.15 6.09 -12.67
CA SER A 25 38.35 5.22 -13.83
C SER A 25 37.23 4.19 -13.92
N PHE A 26 36.42 4.26 -14.97
CA PHE A 26 35.46 3.20 -15.29
C PHE A 26 36.22 1.97 -15.78
N ARG A 27 36.35 0.95 -14.92
CA ARG A 27 36.84 -0.36 -15.36
C ARG A 27 35.69 -1.09 -16.04
N ASN A 28 35.88 -1.48 -17.30
CA ASN A 28 35.00 -2.43 -17.96
C ASN A 28 35.14 -3.78 -17.24
N VAL A 29 34.23 -4.05 -16.31
CA VAL A 29 34.14 -5.36 -15.67
C VAL A 29 33.34 -6.26 -16.61
N ASN A 30 33.99 -7.30 -17.14
CA ASN A 30 33.27 -8.35 -17.84
C ASN A 30 32.47 -9.15 -16.81
N VAL A 31 31.18 -8.87 -16.69
CA VAL A 31 30.28 -9.57 -15.78
C VAL A 31 29.85 -10.88 -16.46
N PRO A 32 30.15 -12.06 -15.87
CA PRO A 32 29.65 -13.33 -16.38
C PRO A 32 28.13 -13.28 -16.52
N SER A 33 27.56 -13.94 -17.54
CA SER A 33 26.11 -13.89 -17.80
C SER A 33 25.24 -14.24 -16.59
N GLU A 34 25.75 -15.07 -15.69
CA GLU A 34 25.07 -15.50 -14.45
C GLU A 34 24.98 -14.39 -13.40
N ASN A 35 25.94 -13.47 -13.37
CA ASN A 35 25.98 -12.33 -12.44
C ASN A 35 25.49 -11.02 -13.06
N ARG A 36 24.99 -11.06 -14.30
CA ARG A 36 24.41 -9.86 -14.93
C ARG A 36 23.19 -9.43 -14.12
N PRO A 37 23.09 -8.16 -13.66
CA PRO A 37 21.88 -7.68 -13.02
C PRO A 37 20.72 -7.88 -13.97
N ARG A 38 19.71 -8.64 -13.53
CA ARG A 38 18.50 -8.87 -14.32
C ARG A 38 17.86 -7.51 -14.60
N PRO A 39 17.52 -7.18 -15.86
CA PRO A 39 16.78 -5.97 -16.16
C PRO A 39 15.54 -5.94 -15.27
N LEU A 40 15.40 -4.88 -14.47
CA LEU A 40 14.14 -4.62 -13.78
C LEU A 40 13.10 -4.48 -14.89
N HIS A 41 12.25 -5.49 -15.04
CA HIS A 41 11.19 -5.48 -16.05
C HIS A 41 10.41 -4.17 -15.86
N LEU A 42 10.15 -3.44 -16.93
CA LEU A 42 9.43 -2.14 -16.95
C LEU A 42 8.05 -2.19 -16.23
N GLY A 43 7.59 -3.40 -15.88
CA GLY A 43 6.47 -3.68 -15.00
C GLY A 43 6.68 -3.29 -13.53
N THR A 44 7.90 -3.33 -12.96
CA THR A 44 8.07 -3.17 -11.50
C THR A 44 7.77 -1.76 -11.02
N ALA A 45 8.26 -0.72 -11.69
CA ALA A 45 7.97 0.66 -11.30
C ALA A 45 6.47 0.98 -11.44
N THR A 46 5.85 0.53 -12.54
CA THR A 46 4.42 0.70 -12.80
C THR A 46 3.56 -0.11 -11.82
N GLN A 47 3.96 -1.35 -11.48
CA GLN A 47 3.28 -2.18 -10.47
C GLN A 47 3.44 -1.63 -9.07
N ILE A 48 4.60 -1.08 -8.71
CA ILE A 48 4.80 -0.42 -7.42
C ILE A 48 3.87 0.78 -7.31
N VAL A 49 3.84 1.66 -8.32
CA VAL A 49 2.98 2.84 -8.31
C VAL A 49 1.49 2.45 -8.30
N ALA A 50 1.08 1.47 -9.11
CA ALA A 50 -0.29 0.96 -9.12
C ALA A 50 -0.69 0.34 -7.76
N CYS A 51 0.18 -0.45 -7.14
CA CYS A 51 -0.06 -1.04 -5.81
C CYS A 51 -0.22 0.04 -4.74
N LEU A 52 0.64 1.06 -4.77
CA LEU A 52 0.56 2.20 -3.85
C LEU A 52 -0.73 3.01 -4.07
N LEU A 53 -1.13 3.25 -5.32
CA LEU A 53 -2.38 3.94 -5.64
C LEU A 53 -3.61 3.16 -5.18
N CYS A 54 -3.67 1.86 -5.48
CA CYS A 54 -4.75 0.97 -5.05
C CYS A 54 -4.87 0.95 -3.52
N LYS A 55 -3.74 0.85 -2.81
CA LYS A 55 -3.71 0.93 -1.34
C LYS A 55 -4.27 2.25 -0.83
N GLN A 56 -3.86 3.38 -1.41
CA GLN A 56 -4.36 4.69 -0.98
C GLN A 56 -5.86 4.86 -1.26
N ASN A 57 -6.33 4.43 -2.42
CA ASN A 57 -7.75 4.52 -2.79
C ASN A 57 -8.61 3.64 -1.88
N LEU A 58 -8.16 2.41 -1.58
CA LEU A 58 -8.84 1.52 -0.64
C LEU A 58 -8.94 2.16 0.75
N LEU A 59 -7.84 2.74 1.26
CA LEU A 59 -7.84 3.43 2.56
C LEU A 59 -8.80 4.62 2.57
N LYS A 60 -8.87 5.39 1.49
CA LYS A 60 -9.83 6.50 1.35
C LYS A 60 -11.28 6.00 1.37
N HIS A 61 -11.59 4.94 0.62
CA HIS A 61 -12.93 4.34 0.62
C HIS A 61 -13.34 3.83 1.99
N VAL A 62 -12.44 3.11 2.68
CA VAL A 62 -12.69 2.63 4.05
C VAL A 62 -12.91 3.80 5.01
N ARG A 63 -12.12 4.88 4.93
CA ARG A 63 -12.33 6.08 5.77
C ARG A 63 -13.67 6.75 5.52
N ASN A 64 -14.07 6.88 4.25
CA ASN A 64 -15.35 7.48 3.89
C ASN A 64 -16.52 6.65 4.44
N LEU A 65 -16.45 5.32 4.30
CA LEU A 65 -17.43 4.40 4.87
C LEU A 65 -17.50 4.48 6.39
N LEU A 66 -16.36 4.55 7.07
CA LEU A 66 -16.30 4.72 8.52
C LEU A 66 -16.89 6.06 9.00
N ASN A 67 -16.87 7.11 8.16
CA ASN A 67 -17.47 8.39 8.50
C ASN A 67 -19.01 8.35 8.57
N VAL A 68 -19.65 7.39 7.89
CA VAL A 68 -21.10 7.21 7.95
C VAL A 68 -21.56 6.57 9.26
N LEU A 69 -20.67 5.82 9.92
CA LEU A 69 -20.94 5.21 11.21
C LEU A 69 -20.98 6.26 12.33
N SER A 70 -21.79 5.97 13.34
CA SER A 70 -21.83 6.74 14.59
C SER A 70 -20.46 6.67 15.28
N LEU A 71 -20.11 7.69 16.08
CA LEU A 71 -18.83 7.74 16.79
C LEU A 71 -18.52 6.47 17.60
N LYS A 72 -19.52 5.88 18.27
CA LYS A 72 -19.37 4.63 19.03
C LYS A 72 -19.11 3.43 18.12
N GLU A 73 -19.92 3.25 17.07
CA GLU A 73 -19.79 2.18 16.08
C GLU A 73 -18.43 2.24 15.36
N ARG A 74 -18.03 3.44 14.92
CA ARG A 74 -16.74 3.69 14.27
C ARG A 74 -15.58 3.26 15.15
N LYS A 75 -15.60 3.63 16.44
CA LYS A 75 -14.53 3.27 17.38
C LYS A 75 -14.46 1.75 17.61
N ILE A 76 -15.60 1.08 17.75
CA ILE A 76 -15.66 -0.38 17.90
C ILE A 76 -15.06 -1.06 16.67
N ILE A 77 -15.50 -0.67 15.46
CA ILE A 77 -14.98 -1.23 14.20
C ILE A 77 -13.48 -0.94 14.03
N LYS A 78 -13.02 0.28 14.36
CA LYS A 78 -11.58 0.61 14.32
C LYS A 78 -10.74 -0.29 15.23
N LEU A 79 -11.21 -0.55 16.45
CA LEU A 79 -10.52 -1.43 17.41
C LEU A 79 -10.60 -2.91 17.00
N ARG A 80 -11.74 -3.33 16.46
CA ARG A 80 -11.96 -4.70 16.00
C ARG A 80 -11.01 -5.08 14.88
N PHE A 81 -10.89 -4.22 13.87
CA PHE A 81 -10.13 -4.49 12.65
C PHE A 81 -8.72 -3.85 12.62
N GLY A 82 -8.36 -3.02 13.60
CA GLY A 82 -7.04 -2.39 13.67
C GLY A 82 -6.79 -1.32 12.59
N ILE A 83 -7.85 -0.71 12.04
CA ILE A 83 -7.79 0.14 10.84
C ILE A 83 -6.92 1.41 11.04
N ASP A 84 -6.73 1.85 12.28
CA ASP A 84 -5.95 3.05 12.63
C ASP A 84 -4.49 2.71 13.01
N GLY A 85 -3.97 1.54 12.61
CA GLY A 85 -2.62 1.09 12.97
C GLY A 85 -2.51 0.43 14.34
N GLY A 86 -3.66 0.15 14.97
CA GLY A 86 -3.73 -0.65 16.20
C GLY A 86 -3.79 -2.15 15.91
N LYS A 87 -3.50 -2.97 16.94
CA LYS A 87 -3.81 -4.40 16.90
C LYS A 87 -5.33 -4.62 16.90
N GLN A 88 -5.76 -5.67 16.20
CA GLN A 88 -7.13 -6.18 16.28
C GLN A 88 -7.43 -6.59 17.74
N ARG A 89 -8.62 -6.22 18.24
CA ARG A 89 -9.08 -6.58 19.58
C ARG A 89 -10.29 -7.51 19.54
N SER A 90 -10.38 -8.38 20.53
CA SER A 90 -11.53 -9.24 20.74
C SER A 90 -12.76 -8.43 21.20
N LEU A 91 -13.96 -8.95 20.97
CA LEU A 91 -15.20 -8.34 21.49
C LEU A 91 -15.18 -8.20 23.02
N TYR A 92 -14.49 -9.10 23.70
CA TYR A 92 -14.29 -9.06 25.14
C TYR A 92 -13.43 -7.86 25.54
N GLU A 93 -12.22 -7.72 24.97
CA GLU A 93 -11.34 -6.58 25.26
C GLU A 93 -12.00 -5.24 24.90
N ILE A 94 -12.75 -5.18 23.80
CA ILE A 94 -13.51 -3.98 23.44
C ILE A 94 -14.60 -3.71 24.49
N GLY A 95 -15.30 -4.74 24.96
CA GLY A 95 -16.28 -4.63 26.04
C GLY A 95 -15.69 -4.02 27.31
N GLU A 96 -14.54 -4.54 27.75
CA GLU A 96 -13.82 -4.04 28.93
C GLU A 96 -13.45 -2.55 28.80
N ILE A 97 -12.99 -2.11 27.62
CA ILE A 97 -12.59 -0.71 27.37
C ILE A 97 -13.80 0.25 27.45
N TYR A 98 -14.98 -0.19 27.02
CA TYR A 98 -16.18 0.63 26.98
C TYR A 98 -17.14 0.40 28.15
N GLY A 99 -16.82 -0.52 29.07
CA GLY A 99 -17.73 -0.94 30.14
C GLY A 99 -19.01 -1.58 29.61
N LEU A 100 -18.93 -2.31 28.49
CA LEU A 100 -20.06 -2.96 27.83
C LEU A 100 -19.92 -4.47 27.89
N SER A 101 -21.05 -5.18 27.96
CA SER A 101 -21.03 -6.63 27.82
C SER A 101 -20.56 -7.03 26.42
N LYS A 102 -19.93 -8.20 26.31
CA LYS A 102 -19.51 -8.80 25.03
C LYS A 102 -20.64 -8.83 24.00
N GLU A 103 -21.85 -9.19 24.43
CA GLU A 103 -23.01 -9.24 23.55
C GLU A 103 -23.44 -7.85 23.08
N ARG A 104 -23.33 -6.84 23.93
CA ARG A 104 -23.62 -5.46 23.53
C ARG A 104 -22.63 -4.95 22.47
N VAL A 105 -21.36 -5.33 22.57
CA VAL A 105 -20.35 -5.02 21.53
C VAL A 105 -20.68 -5.77 20.23
N ARG A 106 -21.10 -7.03 20.30
CA ARG A 106 -21.53 -7.81 19.13
C ARG A 106 -22.72 -7.15 18.41
N GLN A 107 -23.72 -6.69 19.17
CA GLN A 107 -24.86 -5.95 18.60
C GLN A 107 -24.42 -4.67 17.88
N LEU A 108 -23.52 -3.90 18.49
CA LEU A 108 -22.99 -2.67 17.88
C LEU A 108 -22.15 -2.97 16.63
N GLU A 109 -21.40 -4.07 16.62
CA GLU A 109 -20.68 -4.55 15.44
C GLU A 109 -21.67 -4.91 14.31
N SER A 110 -22.69 -5.72 14.60
CA SER A 110 -23.72 -6.08 13.60
C SER A 110 -24.46 -4.85 13.07
N GLN A 111 -24.80 -3.89 13.93
CA GLN A 111 -25.44 -2.64 13.54
C GLN A 111 -24.53 -1.79 12.64
N ALA A 112 -23.24 -1.72 12.97
CA ALA A 112 -22.26 -1.02 12.16
C ALA A 112 -22.11 -1.67 10.78
N LEU A 113 -21.97 -3.00 10.71
CA LEU A 113 -21.88 -3.73 9.45
C LEU A 113 -23.13 -3.56 8.58
N TYR A 114 -24.31 -3.59 9.19
CA TYR A 114 -25.56 -3.32 8.49
C TYR A 114 -25.59 -1.91 7.89
N ARG A 115 -25.21 -0.89 8.67
CA ARG A 115 -25.11 0.50 8.18
C ARG A 115 -24.08 0.63 7.06
N LEU A 116 -22.92 -0.02 7.18
CA LEU A 116 -21.91 -0.04 6.13
C LEU A 116 -22.47 -0.63 4.84
N LYS A 117 -23.12 -1.80 4.90
CA LYS A 117 -23.71 -2.46 3.72
C LYS A 117 -24.72 -1.57 2.99
N GLN A 118 -25.60 -0.89 3.73
CA GLN A 118 -26.58 0.03 3.13
C GLN A 118 -25.89 1.20 2.40
N ASN A 119 -24.82 1.75 2.96
CA ASN A 119 -24.12 2.89 2.36
C ASN A 119 -23.17 2.48 1.22
N MET A 120 -22.64 1.25 1.25
CA MET A 120 -21.84 0.71 0.15
C MET A 120 -22.62 0.61 -1.16
N ASN A 121 -23.93 0.31 -1.07
CA ASN A 121 -24.83 0.33 -2.23
C ASN A 121 -24.93 1.73 -2.85
N SER A 122 -24.98 2.78 -2.01
CA SER A 122 -25.06 4.18 -2.49
C SER A 122 -23.75 4.73 -3.06
N HIS A 123 -22.59 4.21 -2.63
CA HIS A 123 -21.27 4.69 -3.05
C HIS A 123 -20.66 3.92 -4.24
N GLY A 124 -21.43 3.04 -4.89
CA GLY A 124 -20.92 2.21 -5.99
C GLY A 124 -19.88 1.17 -5.55
N LEU A 125 -19.82 0.88 -4.24
CA LEU A 125 -18.91 -0.09 -3.63
C LEU A 125 -19.57 -1.47 -3.48
N ILE A 126 -20.61 -1.76 -4.28
CA ILE A 126 -21.37 -3.01 -4.27
C ILE A 126 -20.45 -4.23 -4.42
N ALA A 127 -19.39 -4.12 -5.23
CA ALA A 127 -18.39 -5.17 -5.41
C ALA A 127 -17.71 -5.61 -4.09
N TYR A 128 -17.69 -4.75 -3.07
CA TYR A 128 -17.14 -5.05 -1.74
C TYR A 128 -18.20 -5.55 -0.75
N ALA A 129 -19.50 -5.41 -1.07
CA ALA A 129 -20.59 -5.76 -0.15
C ALA A 129 -20.73 -7.28 0.04
N ASP A 130 -20.37 -8.08 -0.96
CA ASP A 130 -20.35 -9.55 -0.89
C ASP A 130 -19.23 -10.09 0.03
N LEU A 131 -18.23 -9.28 0.36
CA LEU A 131 -17.14 -9.67 1.27
C LEU A 131 -17.47 -9.51 2.75
N LEU A 132 -18.64 -8.94 3.09
CA LEU A 132 -19.07 -8.70 4.47
C LEU A 132 -20.04 -9.76 5.01
N VAL A 133 -20.01 -10.98 4.46
CA VAL A 133 -20.83 -12.13 4.86
C VAL A 133 -20.22 -12.89 6.04
#